data_AF-A0A9E5NVV6-F1
#
_entry.id   AF-A0A9E5NVV6-F1
#
_cell.length_a   1.000
_cell.length_b   1.000
_cell.length_c   1.000
_cell.angle_alpha   90.00
_cell.angle_beta   90.00
_cell.angle_gamma   90.00
#
_symmetry.space_group_name_H-M   'P 1'
#
loop_
_entity.id
_entity.type
_entity.pdbx_description
1 polymer ?
#
loop_
_entity_poly.entity_id
_entity_poly.type
_entity_poly.pdbx_seq_one_letter_code
_entity_poly.pdbx_strand_id
1 'polypeptide(L)'
;MNRRGFFAIWTLIGTILWLFPAPDASCQLQSTLTIQSESAVLMDGITGQILFQKNPEKRFSPASLVKMMTLYLAFDAIKGGTVTFDQELVVSKKAWKMGGAQMFLEVRDRVEFAELIKGVAVVSANDGALAIAEFLAGSEEVFVHQMNQKARLLALRHTRFINSHGLHAKGQETSAIDMATLGFRYITDHPDALEFHTLSEYNYGGIKQRNRNPLLNRRMGVDGLRTGYLKRSGYHFLFSAKKDSQRLVGAVMGAKTAKSRNNDALKLLRYGFKNFSTVTVIMEGDVVGKVKVQNGDPPAVDLLAVEPLVITTRKGMEESIPLRKEIPLSVHAPISRGNILGKLVLEGEGFPTRKIDLIASQDAQVRSYAAYYLIGMAVVAGLIGFVFWKYQPLRKRR
;
A
#
# COMPACT_ATOMS: atom_id res chain seq x y z
N MET A 1 93.33 -19.85 -10.19
CA MET A 1 93.06 -21.27 -9.86
C MET A 1 91.93 -21.34 -8.84
N ASN A 2 90.88 -22.11 -9.15
CA ASN A 2 89.83 -22.68 -8.29
C ASN A 2 88.99 -21.72 -7.41
N ARG A 3 87.76 -21.33 -7.80
CA ARG A 3 86.44 -22.03 -7.71
C ARG A 3 85.93 -22.29 -6.28
N ARG A 4 84.65 -21.87 -6.08
CA ARG A 4 83.60 -22.21 -5.08
C ARG A 4 83.37 -21.09 -4.04
N GLY A 5 82.16 -20.60 -3.79
CA GLY A 5 80.83 -20.95 -4.28
C GLY A 5 79.80 -19.88 -3.90
N PHE A 6 78.80 -19.72 -4.78
CA PHE A 6 77.59 -18.91 -4.60
C PHE A 6 76.61 -19.61 -3.66
N PHE A 7 75.98 -18.87 -2.74
CA PHE A 7 74.57 -19.02 -2.33
C PHE A 7 74.15 -17.75 -1.58
N ALA A 8 73.54 -16.80 -2.29
CA ALA A 8 72.86 -15.65 -1.70
C ALA A 8 71.37 -15.99 -1.57
N ILE A 9 70.90 -16.11 -0.34
CA ILE A 9 69.50 -16.34 0.02
C ILE A 9 68.75 -15.02 -0.21
N TRP A 10 67.93 -14.96 -1.26
CA TRP A 10 66.94 -13.90 -1.44
C TRP A 10 65.69 -14.27 -0.65
N THR A 11 65.49 -13.60 0.48
CA THR A 11 64.21 -13.62 1.21
C THR A 11 63.18 -12.80 0.44
N LEU A 12 62.25 -13.50 -0.23
CA LEU A 12 61.02 -12.93 -0.77
C LEU A 12 60.14 -12.47 0.40
N ILE A 13 60.09 -11.16 0.68
CA ILE A 13 59.04 -10.58 1.52
C ILE A 13 57.81 -10.44 0.63
N GLY A 14 56.93 -11.44 0.69
CA GLY A 14 55.60 -11.37 0.10
C GLY A 14 54.72 -10.39 0.88
N THR A 15 54.51 -9.20 0.33
CA THR A 15 53.45 -8.28 0.76
C THR A 15 52.09 -8.88 0.40
N ILE A 16 51.50 -9.61 1.34
CA ILE A 16 50.09 -9.98 1.29
C ILE A 16 49.30 -8.68 1.53
N LEU A 17 48.91 -8.01 0.44
CA LEU A 17 47.85 -7.00 0.49
C LEU A 17 46.56 -7.72 0.90
N TRP A 18 46.18 -7.59 2.17
CA TRP A 18 44.82 -7.85 2.60
C TRP A 18 43.93 -6.82 1.91
N LEU A 19 43.29 -7.22 0.81
CA LEU A 19 42.11 -6.57 0.27
C LEU A 19 41.00 -6.69 1.34
N PHE A 20 41.01 -5.75 2.28
CA PHE A 20 39.82 -5.50 3.08
C PHE A 20 38.70 -5.11 2.10
N PRO A 21 37.52 -5.76 2.13
CA PRO A 21 36.37 -5.23 1.43
C PRO A 21 36.18 -3.79 1.92
N ALA A 22 36.16 -2.83 0.99
CA ALA A 22 35.79 -1.47 1.31
C ALA A 22 34.46 -1.52 2.06
N PRO A 23 34.30 -0.80 3.17
CA PRO A 23 33.01 -0.75 3.85
C PRO A 23 31.97 -0.26 2.83
N ASP A 24 30.91 -1.04 2.64
CA ASP A 24 29.75 -0.66 1.85
C ASP A 24 29.29 0.72 2.34
N ALA A 25 29.54 1.73 1.52
CA ALA A 25 29.09 3.10 1.76
C ALA A 25 27.59 3.23 1.41
N SER A 26 26.78 2.26 1.83
CA SER A 26 25.33 2.36 1.75
C SER A 26 24.82 3.22 2.91
N CYS A 27 24.55 4.48 2.58
CA CYS A 27 23.50 5.32 3.19
C CYS A 27 23.54 5.48 4.72
N GLN A 28 24.54 6.20 5.24
CA GLN A 28 24.42 6.89 6.53
C GLN A 28 24.15 8.38 6.33
N LEU A 29 22.90 8.68 6.01
CA LEU A 29 22.31 9.95 6.38
C LEU A 29 21.08 9.65 7.23
N GLN A 30 21.34 9.11 8.43
CA GLN A 30 20.38 9.17 9.51
C GLN A 30 20.10 10.65 9.75
N SER A 31 18.98 11.13 9.22
CA SER A 31 18.41 12.41 9.62
C SER A 31 18.42 12.49 11.14
N THR A 32 18.81 13.64 11.69
CA THR A 32 18.86 14.02 13.12
C THR A 32 17.49 13.98 13.83
N LEU A 33 16.54 13.19 13.34
CA LEU A 33 15.19 13.04 13.84
C LEU A 33 15.18 12.23 15.14
N THR A 34 15.30 12.94 16.26
CA THR A 34 15.21 12.33 17.59
C THR A 34 13.75 12.15 18.02
N ILE A 35 13.35 10.88 18.15
CA ILE A 35 12.05 10.42 18.67
C ILE A 35 12.23 9.93 20.11
N GLN A 36 11.43 10.44 21.04
CA GLN A 36 11.51 10.08 22.47
C GLN A 36 10.82 8.75 22.78
N SER A 37 9.77 8.42 22.05
CA SER A 37 9.02 7.16 22.14
C SER A 37 9.96 5.98 21.92
N GLU A 38 9.69 4.87 22.61
CA GLU A 38 10.54 3.68 22.56
C GLU A 38 10.54 3.00 21.19
N SER A 39 9.43 3.10 20.47
CA SER A 39 9.27 2.59 19.11
C SER A 39 8.47 3.57 18.25
N ALA A 40 8.81 3.65 16.97
CA ALA A 40 8.11 4.47 16.00
C ALA A 40 8.26 3.94 14.57
N VAL A 41 7.22 4.13 13.76
CA VAL A 41 7.22 3.89 12.31
C VAL A 41 6.47 5.03 11.62
N LEU A 42 6.99 5.48 10.49
CA LEU A 42 6.29 6.33 9.53
C LEU A 42 6.31 5.66 8.17
N MET A 43 5.17 5.63 7.52
CA MET A 43 4.90 4.98 6.25
C MET A 43 4.19 5.96 5.31
N ASP A 44 4.48 5.87 4.03
CA ASP A 44 3.65 6.50 3.00
C ASP A 44 2.30 5.75 2.91
N GLY A 45 1.21 6.50 3.04
CA GLY A 45 -0.14 5.96 3.11
C GLY A 45 -0.72 5.52 1.76
N ILE A 46 0.04 5.60 0.67
CA ILE A 46 -0.37 5.17 -0.68
C ILE A 46 0.48 3.98 -1.12
N THR A 47 1.81 4.10 -1.03
CA THR A 47 2.75 3.07 -1.51
C THR A 47 3.08 2.02 -0.44
N GLY A 48 2.81 2.32 0.84
CA GLY A 48 3.20 1.46 1.95
C GLY A 48 4.70 1.49 2.27
N GLN A 49 5.47 2.37 1.62
CA GLN A 49 6.91 2.49 1.85
C GLN A 49 7.21 3.04 3.24
N ILE A 50 8.10 2.36 3.99
CA ILE A 50 8.58 2.85 5.29
C ILE A 50 9.55 4.02 5.05
N LEU A 51 9.21 5.18 5.62
CA LEU A 51 10.00 6.42 5.51
C LEU A 51 10.89 6.65 6.74
N PHE A 52 10.48 6.11 7.89
CA PHE A 52 11.24 6.16 9.13
C PHE A 52 10.88 4.96 10.03
N GLN A 53 11.86 4.43 10.73
CA GLN A 53 11.63 3.41 11.76
C GLN A 53 12.62 3.52 12.93
N LYS A 54 12.12 3.22 14.14
CA LYS A 54 12.90 3.08 15.37
C LYS A 54 12.32 1.91 16.16
N ASN A 55 13.11 0.88 16.42
CA ASN A 55 12.67 -0.35 17.11
C ASN A 55 11.29 -0.86 16.63
N PRO A 56 11.07 -0.99 15.31
CA PRO A 56 9.74 -1.16 14.71
C PRO A 56 8.97 -2.37 15.26
N GLU A 57 9.69 -3.45 15.55
CA GLU A 57 9.15 -4.75 15.97
C GLU A 57 9.00 -4.91 17.49
N LYS A 58 9.43 -3.90 18.28
CA LYS A 58 9.34 -3.95 19.73
C LYS A 58 7.88 -4.10 20.17
N ARG A 59 7.62 -5.10 21.02
CA ARG A 59 6.26 -5.45 21.47
C ARG A 59 5.80 -4.61 22.65
N PHE A 60 4.54 -4.18 22.59
CA PHE A 60 3.86 -3.45 23.65
C PHE A 60 2.45 -4.00 23.85
N SER A 61 1.91 -3.80 25.05
CA SER A 61 0.47 -3.88 25.25
C SER A 61 -0.21 -2.77 24.43
N PRO A 62 -1.13 -3.10 23.50
CA PRO A 62 -1.70 -2.14 22.54
C PRO A 62 -2.59 -1.06 23.16
N ALA A 63 -3.17 -1.32 24.35
CA ALA A 63 -4.23 -0.49 24.90
C ALA A 63 -5.38 -0.31 23.87
N SER A 64 -6.04 0.85 23.83
CA SER A 64 -7.13 1.14 22.88
C SER A 64 -6.79 1.03 21.39
N LEU A 65 -5.52 0.84 20.99
CA LEU A 65 -5.16 0.56 19.60
C LEU A 65 -5.83 -0.73 19.07
N VAL A 66 -6.17 -1.68 19.95
CA VAL A 66 -6.93 -2.88 19.60
C VAL A 66 -8.20 -2.57 18.82
N LYS A 67 -8.88 -1.47 19.16
CA LYS A 67 -10.12 -1.05 18.52
C LYS A 67 -9.96 -0.73 17.03
N MET A 68 -8.74 -0.54 16.55
CA MET A 68 -8.49 -0.43 15.11
C MET A 68 -8.82 -1.72 14.38
N MET A 69 -8.49 -2.88 14.96
CA MET A 69 -8.89 -4.17 14.38
C MET A 69 -10.40 -4.41 14.52
N THR A 70 -11.00 -3.98 15.64
CA THR A 70 -12.45 -4.05 15.85
C THR A 70 -13.21 -3.24 14.79
N LEU A 71 -12.78 -2.00 14.55
CA LEU A 71 -13.34 -1.16 13.48
C LEU A 71 -13.05 -1.77 12.11
N TYR A 72 -11.85 -2.29 11.86
CA TYR A 72 -11.54 -2.94 10.59
C TYR A 72 -12.55 -4.04 10.27
N LEU A 73 -12.81 -4.96 11.21
CA LEU A 73 -13.79 -6.03 11.00
C LEU A 73 -15.23 -5.51 10.88
N ALA A 74 -15.57 -4.43 11.57
CA ALA A 74 -16.88 -3.78 11.41
C ALA A 74 -17.07 -3.23 9.98
N PHE A 75 -16.06 -2.56 9.44
CA PHE A 75 -16.10 -2.06 8.06
C PHE A 75 -16.02 -3.18 7.01
N ASP A 76 -15.29 -4.28 7.28
CA ASP A 76 -15.35 -5.49 6.44
C ASP A 76 -16.78 -6.04 6.38
N ALA A 77 -17.47 -6.13 7.52
CA ALA A 77 -18.84 -6.62 7.60
C ALA A 77 -19.83 -5.70 6.86
N ILE A 78 -19.65 -4.39 6.96
CA ILE A 78 -20.45 -3.40 6.21
C ILE A 78 -20.20 -3.54 4.70
N LYS A 79 -18.93 -3.53 4.27
CA LYS A 79 -18.55 -3.66 2.86
C LYS A 79 -19.01 -4.98 2.26
N GLY A 80 -19.04 -6.04 3.05
CA GLY A 80 -19.55 -7.35 2.65
C GLY A 80 -21.07 -7.51 2.73
N GLY A 81 -21.82 -6.49 3.16
CA GLY A 81 -23.28 -6.52 3.28
C GLY A 81 -23.80 -7.41 4.43
N THR A 82 -22.95 -7.76 5.40
CA THR A 82 -23.35 -8.55 6.59
C THR A 82 -24.14 -7.72 7.60
N VAL A 83 -23.87 -6.41 7.65
CA VAL A 83 -24.52 -5.44 8.52
C VAL A 83 -24.64 -4.11 7.79
N THR A 84 -25.68 -3.33 8.08
CA THR A 84 -25.82 -1.94 7.60
C THR A 84 -25.60 -0.94 8.73
N PHE A 85 -25.30 0.32 8.39
CA PHE A 85 -25.05 1.37 9.39
C PHE A 85 -26.24 1.65 10.30
N ASP A 86 -27.45 1.56 9.76
CA ASP A 86 -28.74 1.79 10.43
C ASP A 86 -29.27 0.55 11.16
N GLN A 87 -28.59 -0.60 11.03
CA GLN A 87 -29.02 -1.80 11.72
C GLN A 87 -28.89 -1.64 13.23
N GLU A 88 -30.00 -1.77 13.94
CA GLU A 88 -30.03 -1.72 15.38
C GLU A 88 -29.61 -3.05 16.01
N LEU A 89 -28.89 -2.95 17.12
CA LEU A 89 -28.57 -4.10 17.96
C LEU A 89 -28.96 -3.86 19.41
N VAL A 90 -29.23 -4.97 20.11
CA VAL A 90 -29.60 -4.96 21.52
C VAL A 90 -28.35 -5.04 22.39
N VAL A 91 -28.16 -4.05 23.26
CA VAL A 91 -26.99 -3.98 24.15
C VAL A 91 -27.05 -5.07 25.22
N SER A 92 -25.97 -5.85 25.31
CA SER A 92 -25.83 -6.90 26.31
C SER A 92 -25.47 -6.36 27.70
N LYS A 93 -25.78 -7.15 28.74
CA LYS A 93 -25.31 -6.86 30.11
C LYS A 93 -23.79 -6.87 30.22
N LYS A 94 -23.08 -7.62 29.36
CA LYS A 94 -21.61 -7.67 29.34
C LYS A 94 -21.04 -6.34 28.81
N ALA A 95 -21.60 -5.83 27.71
CA ALA A 95 -21.24 -4.54 27.13
C ALA A 95 -21.48 -3.37 28.09
N TRP A 96 -22.66 -3.30 28.73
CA TRP A 96 -22.98 -2.27 29.72
C TRP A 96 -22.01 -2.24 30.91
N LYS A 97 -21.59 -3.42 31.41
CA LYS A 97 -20.67 -3.53 32.56
C LYS A 97 -19.23 -3.14 32.27
N MET A 98 -18.89 -2.82 31.01
CA MET A 98 -17.52 -2.46 30.66
C MET A 98 -17.07 -1.23 31.44
N GLY A 99 -15.84 -1.25 31.94
CA GLY A 99 -15.22 -0.07 32.55
C GLY A 99 -14.36 0.71 31.56
N GLY A 100 -13.79 1.84 32.00
CA GLY A 100 -12.85 2.63 31.22
C GLY A 100 -13.53 3.66 30.32
N ALA A 101 -13.09 3.78 29.07
CA ALA A 101 -13.71 4.70 28.12
C ALA A 101 -15.04 4.12 27.63
N GLN A 102 -16.12 4.88 27.69
CA GLN A 102 -17.47 4.38 27.39
C GLN A 102 -18.27 5.40 26.57
N MET A 103 -19.25 4.91 25.83
CA MET A 103 -20.32 5.74 25.27
C MET A 103 -21.61 5.70 26.13
N PHE A 104 -21.60 4.96 27.23
CA PHE A 104 -22.67 4.85 28.22
C PHE A 104 -23.93 4.19 27.64
N LEU A 105 -23.74 3.07 26.94
CA LEU A 105 -24.84 2.21 26.48
C LEU A 105 -25.62 1.68 27.69
N GLU A 106 -26.96 1.63 27.65
CA GLU A 106 -27.77 0.96 28.69
C GLU A 106 -28.22 -0.44 28.25
N VAL A 107 -28.47 -1.32 29.23
CA VAL A 107 -28.88 -2.70 28.96
C VAL A 107 -30.24 -2.74 28.26
N ARG A 108 -30.35 -3.50 27.17
CA ARG A 108 -31.55 -3.63 26.30
C ARG A 108 -31.86 -2.44 25.40
N ASP A 109 -31.04 -1.38 25.41
CA ASP A 109 -31.14 -0.34 24.40
C ASP A 109 -30.97 -0.95 23.00
N ARG A 110 -31.72 -0.39 22.05
CA ARG A 110 -31.52 -0.61 20.62
C ARG A 110 -30.65 0.53 20.10
N VAL A 111 -29.50 0.18 19.54
CA VAL A 111 -28.49 1.16 19.12
C VAL A 111 -28.08 0.86 17.71
N GLU A 112 -28.17 1.86 16.84
CA GLU A 112 -27.69 1.76 15.46
C GLU A 112 -26.20 1.43 15.41
N PHE A 113 -25.81 0.59 14.47
CA PHE A 113 -24.42 0.18 14.29
C PHE A 113 -23.48 1.37 14.05
N ALA A 114 -23.96 2.41 13.36
CA ALA A 114 -23.23 3.66 13.15
C ALA A 114 -22.87 4.38 14.44
N GLU A 115 -23.78 4.41 15.44
CA GLU A 115 -23.53 5.06 16.73
C GLU A 115 -22.42 4.32 17.50
N LEU A 116 -22.39 2.99 17.43
CA LEU A 116 -21.30 2.20 18.01
C LEU A 116 -19.96 2.50 17.34
N ILE A 117 -19.93 2.58 16.02
CA ILE A 117 -18.71 2.95 15.27
C ILE A 117 -18.24 4.34 15.70
N LYS A 118 -19.14 5.33 15.77
CA LYS A 118 -18.81 6.70 16.23
C LYS A 118 -18.28 6.68 17.67
N GLY A 119 -18.93 5.96 18.59
CA GLY A 119 -18.47 5.81 19.97
C GLY A 119 -17.07 5.20 20.06
N VAL A 120 -16.82 4.14 19.28
CA VAL A 120 -15.52 3.48 19.23
C VAL A 120 -14.45 4.39 18.62
N ALA A 121 -14.72 5.06 17.50
CA ALA A 121 -13.79 5.92 16.77
C ALA A 121 -13.46 7.23 17.51
N VAL A 122 -14.47 7.91 18.06
CA VAL A 122 -14.32 9.24 18.67
C VAL A 122 -13.88 9.14 20.13
N VAL A 123 -14.65 8.41 20.96
CA VAL A 123 -14.49 8.44 22.43
C VAL A 123 -13.77 7.22 22.97
N SER A 124 -13.45 6.25 22.12
CA SER A 124 -12.79 5.00 22.52
C SER A 124 -13.65 4.09 23.40
N ALA A 125 -14.95 4.10 23.17
CA ALA A 125 -15.95 3.27 23.85
C ALA A 125 -15.55 1.78 23.90
N ASN A 126 -15.38 1.24 25.10
CA ASN A 126 -15.12 -0.18 25.37
C ASN A 126 -16.41 -1.00 25.27
N ASP A 127 -17.49 -0.46 25.82
CA ASP A 127 -18.86 -0.94 25.70
C ASP A 127 -19.28 -1.06 24.22
N GLY A 128 -19.05 -0.01 23.42
CA GLY A 128 -19.32 -0.06 21.97
C GLY A 128 -18.47 -1.08 21.23
N ALA A 129 -17.17 -1.21 21.55
CA ALA A 129 -16.30 -2.20 20.92
C ALA A 129 -16.72 -3.64 21.24
N LEU A 130 -17.16 -3.90 22.47
CA LEU A 130 -17.68 -5.20 22.87
C LEU A 130 -19.04 -5.49 22.22
N ALA A 131 -19.94 -4.49 22.15
CA ALA A 131 -21.23 -4.64 21.49
C ALA A 131 -21.09 -4.98 20.00
N ILE A 132 -20.17 -4.31 19.28
CA ILE A 132 -19.82 -4.65 17.89
C ILE A 132 -19.34 -6.10 17.80
N ALA A 133 -18.44 -6.52 18.69
CA ALA A 133 -17.87 -7.87 18.68
C ALA A 133 -18.94 -8.95 18.90
N GLU A 134 -19.80 -8.79 19.91
CA GLU A 134 -20.89 -9.71 20.21
C GLU A 134 -21.92 -9.76 19.07
N PHE A 135 -22.23 -8.62 18.46
CA PHE A 135 -23.18 -8.57 17.36
C PHE A 135 -22.68 -9.29 16.11
N LEU A 136 -21.44 -9.04 15.70
CA LEU A 136 -20.89 -9.59 14.46
C LEU A 136 -20.54 -11.08 14.56
N ALA A 137 -20.17 -11.57 15.74
CA ALA A 137 -19.61 -12.91 15.91
C ALA A 137 -20.39 -13.78 16.91
N GLY A 138 -21.45 -13.26 17.54
CA GLY A 138 -22.21 -13.92 18.60
C GLY A 138 -21.52 -13.90 19.97
N SER A 139 -20.19 -13.87 20.01
CA SER A 139 -19.41 -13.72 21.26
C SER A 139 -18.07 -13.03 21.01
N GLU A 140 -17.50 -12.43 22.06
CA GLU A 140 -16.19 -11.77 21.97
C GLU A 140 -15.06 -12.78 21.67
N GLU A 141 -15.18 -14.01 22.16
CA GLU A 141 -14.17 -15.06 21.96
C GLU A 141 -14.08 -15.44 20.48
N VAL A 142 -15.24 -15.58 19.80
CA VAL A 142 -15.30 -15.82 18.35
C VAL A 142 -14.78 -14.61 17.59
N PHE A 143 -15.16 -13.40 18.01
CA PHE A 143 -14.65 -12.17 17.41
C PHE A 143 -13.12 -12.05 17.51
N VAL A 144 -12.54 -12.36 18.67
CA VAL A 144 -11.08 -12.36 18.89
C VAL A 144 -10.39 -13.40 17.99
N HIS A 145 -11.03 -14.54 17.71
CA HIS A 145 -10.51 -15.48 16.72
C HIS A 145 -10.44 -14.85 15.33
N GLN A 146 -11.50 -14.15 14.89
CA GLN A 146 -11.52 -13.42 13.61
C GLN A 146 -10.49 -12.29 13.58
N MET A 147 -10.31 -11.54 14.68
CA MET A 147 -9.27 -10.50 14.78
C MET A 147 -7.86 -11.07 14.52
N ASN A 148 -7.55 -12.24 15.10
CA ASN A 148 -6.26 -12.89 14.91
C ASN A 148 -6.12 -13.61 13.55
N GLN A 149 -7.22 -14.03 12.94
CA GLN A 149 -7.22 -14.47 11.54
C GLN A 149 -6.89 -13.31 10.60
N LYS A 150 -7.59 -12.17 10.76
CA LYS A 150 -7.31 -10.95 9.99
C LYS A 150 -5.88 -10.46 10.20
N ALA A 151 -5.38 -10.46 11.44
CA ALA A 151 -3.99 -10.11 11.71
C ALA A 151 -2.99 -10.95 10.89
N ARG A 152 -3.23 -12.26 10.75
CA ARG A 152 -2.40 -13.14 9.90
C ARG A 152 -2.52 -12.82 8.42
N LEU A 153 -3.73 -12.57 7.93
CA LEU A 153 -3.98 -12.18 6.52
C LEU A 153 -3.28 -10.86 6.16
N LEU A 154 -3.23 -9.93 7.11
CA LEU A 154 -2.53 -8.65 6.97
C LEU A 154 -1.03 -8.73 7.30
N ALA A 155 -0.50 -9.93 7.57
CA ALA A 155 0.88 -10.19 7.94
C ALA A 155 1.38 -9.40 9.16
N LEU A 156 0.53 -9.19 10.17
CA LEU A 156 0.86 -8.55 11.44
C LEU A 156 1.60 -9.55 12.36
N ARG A 157 2.91 -9.72 12.13
CA ARG A 157 3.75 -10.79 12.72
C ARG A 157 4.01 -10.66 14.22
N HIS A 158 3.77 -9.50 14.79
CA HIS A 158 4.05 -9.15 16.19
C HIS A 158 2.77 -8.83 16.97
N THR A 159 1.61 -9.21 16.43
CA THR A 159 0.30 -8.85 16.97
C THR A 159 -0.47 -10.07 17.42
N ARG A 160 -1.02 -9.98 18.63
CA ARG A 160 -2.00 -10.93 19.16
C ARG A 160 -3.06 -10.19 19.96
N PHE A 161 -4.31 -10.36 19.57
CA PHE A 161 -5.48 -9.84 20.28
C PHE A 161 -6.05 -10.87 21.24
N ILE A 162 -6.51 -10.42 22.39
CA ILE A 162 -7.16 -11.24 23.43
C ILE A 162 -8.57 -10.72 23.75
N ASN A 163 -8.87 -9.45 23.46
CA ASN A 163 -10.19 -8.85 23.58
C ASN A 163 -10.43 -7.83 22.46
N SER A 164 -11.66 -7.31 22.37
CA SER A 164 -12.12 -6.37 21.34
C SER A 164 -11.81 -4.89 21.66
N HIS A 165 -11.49 -4.58 22.92
CA HIS A 165 -11.49 -3.20 23.43
C HIS A 165 -10.11 -2.72 23.88
N GLY A 166 -9.16 -3.60 24.14
CA GLY A 166 -7.80 -3.23 24.50
C GLY A 166 -7.56 -2.97 25.99
N LEU A 167 -8.48 -3.37 26.87
CA LEU A 167 -8.16 -3.43 28.30
C LEU A 167 -7.06 -4.48 28.53
N HIS A 168 -6.35 -4.35 29.64
CA HIS A 168 -5.22 -5.20 29.96
C HIS A 168 -5.60 -6.69 29.93
N ALA A 169 -4.92 -7.46 29.09
CA ALA A 169 -4.96 -8.90 29.06
C ALA A 169 -3.55 -9.48 28.93
N LYS A 170 -3.31 -10.65 29.54
CA LYS A 170 -2.02 -11.36 29.44
C LYS A 170 -1.86 -11.89 28.01
N GLY A 171 -0.69 -11.66 27.40
CA GLY A 171 -0.40 -12.10 26.04
C GLY A 171 -1.03 -11.25 24.92
N GLN A 172 -1.69 -10.13 25.26
CA GLN A 172 -2.15 -9.15 24.28
C GLN A 172 -1.03 -8.17 23.94
N GLU A 173 -0.57 -8.20 22.69
CA GLU A 173 0.61 -7.45 22.24
C GLU A 173 0.51 -7.02 20.78
N THR A 174 1.29 -5.99 20.43
CA THR A 174 1.49 -5.50 19.05
C THR A 174 2.85 -4.80 18.96
N SER A 175 3.29 -4.46 17.74
CA SER A 175 4.42 -3.58 17.46
C SER A 175 4.01 -2.30 16.73
N ALA A 176 4.94 -1.35 16.56
CA ALA A 176 4.69 -0.11 15.82
C ALA A 176 4.56 -0.38 14.33
N ILE A 177 5.34 -1.31 13.77
CA ILE A 177 5.22 -1.70 12.36
C ILE A 177 3.87 -2.33 12.08
N ASP A 178 3.40 -3.24 12.93
CA ASP A 178 2.11 -3.88 12.75
C ASP A 178 0.95 -2.88 12.86
N MET A 179 1.02 -1.93 13.80
CA MET A 179 0.00 -0.89 13.93
C MET A 179 0.00 0.07 12.73
N ALA A 180 1.17 0.45 12.22
CA ALA A 180 1.26 1.26 11.00
C ALA A 180 0.70 0.52 9.78
N THR A 181 1.04 -0.76 9.62
CA THR A 181 0.47 -1.63 8.58
C THR A 181 -1.04 -1.78 8.72
N LEU A 182 -1.56 -1.98 9.95
CA LEU A 182 -3.00 -2.04 10.21
C LEU A 182 -3.69 -0.73 9.83
N GLY A 183 -3.11 0.43 10.19
CA GLY A 183 -3.63 1.74 9.83
C GLY A 183 -3.61 1.99 8.31
N PHE A 184 -2.54 1.59 7.64
CA PHE A 184 -2.41 1.67 6.18
C PHE A 184 -3.50 0.82 5.51
N ARG A 185 -3.60 -0.46 5.87
CA ARG A 185 -4.62 -1.37 5.33
C ARG A 185 -6.03 -0.89 5.63
N TYR A 186 -6.29 -0.41 6.84
CA TYR A 186 -7.60 0.11 7.23
C TYR A 186 -8.06 1.26 6.33
N ILE A 187 -7.19 2.26 6.09
CA ILE A 187 -7.53 3.42 5.25
C ILE A 187 -7.61 3.02 3.76
N THR A 188 -6.77 2.10 3.30
CA THR A 188 -6.77 1.65 1.90
C THR A 188 -8.01 0.80 1.59
N ASP A 189 -8.37 -0.11 2.49
CA ASP A 189 -9.46 -1.05 2.28
C ASP A 189 -10.84 -0.41 2.58
N HIS A 190 -10.87 0.59 3.48
CA HIS A 190 -12.07 1.30 3.97
C HIS A 190 -11.84 2.82 4.09
N PRO A 191 -11.66 3.56 2.98
CA PRO A 191 -11.33 4.99 3.02
C PRO A 191 -12.42 5.85 3.70
N ASP A 192 -13.70 5.50 3.51
CA ASP A 192 -14.86 6.21 4.06
C ASP A 192 -14.88 6.18 5.60
N ALA A 193 -14.16 5.23 6.21
CA ALA A 193 -14.06 5.12 7.65
C ALA A 193 -13.39 6.34 8.31
N LEU A 194 -12.63 7.14 7.55
CA LEU A 194 -12.02 8.39 8.03
C LEU A 194 -13.07 9.46 8.40
N GLU A 195 -14.26 9.41 7.84
CA GLU A 195 -15.36 10.33 8.22
C GLU A 195 -15.69 10.22 9.71
N PHE A 196 -15.62 9.01 10.27
CA PHE A 196 -15.86 8.76 11.68
C PHE A 196 -14.70 9.21 12.57
N HIS A 197 -13.45 9.08 12.09
CA HIS A 197 -12.25 9.47 12.83
C HIS A 197 -12.05 10.99 12.88
N THR A 198 -12.60 11.73 11.93
CA THR A 198 -12.50 13.20 11.83
C THR A 198 -13.53 13.95 12.66
N LEU A 199 -14.59 13.29 13.15
CA LEU A 199 -15.56 13.89 14.06
C LEU A 199 -14.85 14.45 15.30
N SER A 200 -15.00 15.75 15.54
CA SER A 200 -14.33 16.43 16.67
C SER A 200 -14.96 16.09 18.02
N GLU A 201 -16.21 15.68 18.01
CA GLU A 201 -17.03 15.32 19.16
C GLU A 201 -18.13 14.34 18.76
N TYR A 202 -18.69 13.69 19.76
CA TYR A 202 -19.76 12.72 19.64
C TYR A 202 -20.77 12.97 20.77
N ASN A 203 -22.07 12.88 20.45
CA ASN A 203 -23.15 13.05 21.42
C ASN A 203 -24.05 11.82 21.36
N TYR A 204 -24.17 11.13 22.50
CA TYR A 204 -25.02 9.96 22.65
C TYR A 204 -25.73 10.02 24.00
N GLY A 205 -27.04 9.77 24.04
CA GLY A 205 -27.84 9.86 25.26
C GLY A 205 -27.79 11.24 25.94
N GLY A 206 -27.58 12.31 25.17
CA GLY A 206 -27.39 13.67 25.69
C GLY A 206 -26.00 13.95 26.29
N ILE A 207 -25.09 12.98 26.25
CA ILE A 207 -23.73 13.09 26.77
C ILE A 207 -22.77 13.44 25.64
N LYS A 208 -22.32 14.70 25.65
CA LYS A 208 -21.34 15.22 24.69
C LYS A 208 -19.91 14.89 25.10
N GLN A 209 -19.15 14.27 24.20
CA GLN A 209 -17.78 13.82 24.44
C GLN A 209 -16.85 14.23 23.29
N ARG A 210 -15.62 14.64 23.60
CA ARG A 210 -14.63 15.06 22.58
C ARG A 210 -13.82 13.88 22.04
N ASN A 211 -13.38 14.01 20.79
CA ASN A 211 -12.45 13.06 20.19
C ASN A 211 -11.13 13.01 20.97
N ARG A 212 -10.62 11.80 21.20
CA ARG A 212 -9.36 11.58 21.93
C ARG A 212 -8.10 11.79 21.09
N ASN A 213 -8.23 12.05 19.79
CA ASN A 213 -7.12 12.37 18.91
C ASN A 213 -6.66 13.82 19.16
N PRO A 214 -5.46 14.04 19.74
CA PRO A 214 -5.00 15.36 20.15
C PRO A 214 -4.56 16.25 18.98
N LEU A 215 -4.49 15.70 17.77
CA LEU A 215 -3.94 16.40 16.60
C LEU A 215 -4.99 16.74 15.53
N LEU A 216 -6.26 16.32 15.64
CA LEU A 216 -7.29 16.62 14.63
C LEU A 216 -7.42 18.11 14.32
N ASN A 217 -7.44 18.95 15.35
CA ASN A 217 -7.60 20.40 15.19
C ASN A 217 -6.29 21.13 14.85
N ARG A 218 -5.22 20.40 14.52
CA ARG A 218 -3.95 21.01 14.09
C ARG A 218 -3.97 21.16 12.57
N ARG A 219 -3.46 22.29 12.06
CA ARG A 219 -3.26 22.56 10.62
C ARG A 219 -2.14 21.70 10.00
N MET A 220 -2.23 20.39 10.16
CA MET A 220 -1.28 19.38 9.69
C MET A 220 -1.97 18.28 8.86
N GLY A 221 -3.28 18.41 8.61
CA GLY A 221 -4.05 17.46 7.82
C GLY A 221 -4.32 16.12 8.52
N VAL A 222 -4.23 16.08 9.85
CA VAL A 222 -4.48 14.85 10.63
C VAL A 222 -5.96 14.51 10.60
N ASP A 223 -6.28 13.30 10.16
CA ASP A 223 -7.64 12.77 10.02
C ASP A 223 -7.84 11.44 10.76
N GLY A 224 -6.86 11.02 11.57
CA GLY A 224 -6.95 9.78 12.33
C GLY A 224 -5.71 9.46 13.17
N LEU A 225 -5.63 8.31 13.83
CA LEU A 225 -6.70 7.30 13.96
C LEU A 225 -6.98 6.99 15.44
N ARG A 226 -5.96 6.66 16.24
CA ARG A 226 -6.20 6.10 17.57
C ARG A 226 -5.09 6.34 18.58
N THR A 227 -5.46 6.90 19.74
CA THR A 227 -4.57 6.94 20.90
C THR A 227 -4.79 5.73 21.81
N GLY A 228 -3.75 5.33 22.54
CA GLY A 228 -3.80 4.29 23.56
C GLY A 228 -2.96 4.66 24.77
N TYR A 229 -3.38 4.22 25.96
CA TYR A 229 -2.59 4.37 27.19
C TYR A 229 -2.86 3.22 28.15
N LEU A 230 -1.78 2.66 28.68
CA LEU A 230 -1.79 1.82 29.88
C LEU A 230 -0.57 2.19 30.71
N LYS A 231 -0.71 2.19 32.05
CA LYS A 231 0.40 2.51 32.97
C LYS A 231 1.67 1.71 32.67
N ARG A 232 1.53 0.42 32.31
CA ARG A 232 2.66 -0.49 32.03
C ARG A 232 3.36 -0.29 30.70
N SER A 233 2.68 0.25 29.69
CA SER A 233 3.19 0.32 28.31
C SER A 233 3.33 1.75 27.80
N GLY A 234 3.02 2.75 28.63
CA GLY A 234 3.06 4.15 28.27
C GLY A 234 1.95 4.56 27.30
N TYR A 235 2.20 5.66 26.60
CA TYR A 235 1.29 6.30 25.68
C TYR A 235 1.62 5.93 24.23
N HIS A 236 0.59 5.56 23.47
CA HIS A 236 0.69 5.16 22.07
C HIS A 236 -0.20 6.01 21.17
N PHE A 237 0.16 6.13 19.90
CA PHE A 237 -0.64 6.80 18.88
C PHE A 237 -0.44 6.13 17.52
N LEU A 238 -1.52 5.66 16.90
CA LEU A 238 -1.61 5.42 15.46
C LEU A 238 -2.25 6.65 14.83
N PHE A 239 -1.58 7.26 13.86
CA PHE A 239 -2.01 8.49 13.23
C PHE A 239 -2.00 8.37 11.71
N SER A 240 -2.89 9.13 11.07
CA SER A 240 -2.81 9.43 9.64
C SER A 240 -2.97 10.93 9.42
N ALA A 241 -2.32 11.41 8.36
CA ALA A 241 -2.53 12.76 7.90
C ALA A 241 -2.43 12.81 6.37
N LYS A 242 -3.23 13.67 5.76
CA LYS A 242 -3.16 13.98 4.33
C LYS A 242 -2.84 15.45 4.12
N LYS A 243 -1.86 15.71 3.26
CA LYS A 243 -1.56 17.04 2.76
C LYS A 243 -1.41 16.95 1.25
N ASP A 244 -2.23 17.70 0.52
CA ASP A 244 -2.31 17.64 -0.94
C ASP A 244 -2.56 16.19 -1.41
N SER A 245 -1.74 15.68 -2.33
CA SER A 245 -1.81 14.28 -2.79
C SER A 245 -1.10 13.29 -1.86
N GLN A 246 -0.33 13.75 -0.87
CA GLN A 246 0.48 12.88 -0.01
C GLN A 246 -0.29 12.49 1.26
N ARG A 247 -0.41 11.18 1.51
CA ARG A 247 -0.90 10.64 2.78
C ARG A 247 0.24 10.00 3.54
N LEU A 248 0.31 10.24 4.84
CA LEU A 248 1.22 9.57 5.76
C LEU A 248 0.42 8.78 6.79
N VAL A 249 0.95 7.62 7.17
CA VAL A 249 0.44 6.79 8.26
C VAL A 249 1.61 6.45 9.17
N GLY A 250 1.42 6.49 10.48
CA GLY A 250 2.50 6.16 11.40
C GLY A 250 2.04 5.77 12.78
N ALA A 251 2.93 5.12 13.51
CA ALA A 251 2.70 4.71 14.88
C ALA A 251 3.85 5.18 15.78
N VAL A 252 3.53 5.71 16.95
CA VAL A 252 4.47 5.92 18.06
C VAL A 252 4.02 5.12 19.26
N MET A 253 4.95 4.39 19.89
CA MET A 253 4.65 3.48 20.99
C MET A 253 5.64 3.64 22.15
N GLY A 254 5.13 3.46 23.38
CA GLY A 254 5.96 3.50 24.58
C GLY A 254 6.42 4.90 24.97
N ALA A 255 5.64 5.94 24.66
CA ALA A 255 5.99 7.28 25.12
C ALA A 255 5.73 7.42 26.63
N LYS A 256 6.64 8.07 27.36
CA LYS A 256 6.50 8.29 28.81
C LYS A 256 5.35 9.23 29.17
N THR A 257 5.04 10.19 28.31
CA THR A 257 3.97 11.19 28.53
C THR A 257 3.10 11.37 27.29
N ALA A 258 1.85 11.82 27.48
CA ALA A 258 0.99 12.21 26.37
C ALA A 258 1.61 13.34 25.52
N LYS A 259 2.32 14.28 26.16
CA LYS A 259 3.00 15.39 25.46
C LYS A 259 4.12 14.88 24.55
N SER A 260 4.98 13.98 25.04
CA SER A 260 6.07 13.42 24.23
C SER A 260 5.52 12.60 23.06
N ARG A 261 4.48 11.78 23.27
CA ARG A 261 3.78 11.05 22.19
C ARG A 261 3.30 11.99 21.09
N ASN A 262 2.60 13.07 21.46
CA ASN A 262 2.04 14.02 20.50
C ASN A 262 3.16 14.75 19.72
N ASN A 263 4.23 15.13 20.41
CA ASN A 263 5.37 15.79 19.80
C ASN A 263 6.11 14.88 18.81
N ASP A 264 6.30 13.60 19.15
CA ASP A 264 6.94 12.63 18.26
C ASP A 264 6.10 12.38 17.00
N ALA A 265 4.77 12.23 17.13
CA ALA A 265 3.89 12.12 15.97
C ALA A 265 3.97 13.37 15.05
N LEU A 266 3.96 14.57 15.63
CA LEU A 266 4.13 15.81 14.85
C LEU A 266 5.51 15.91 14.17
N LYS A 267 6.57 15.47 14.85
CA LYS A 267 7.93 15.43 14.26
C LYS A 267 7.99 14.47 13.08
N LEU A 268 7.40 13.28 13.19
CA LEU A 268 7.33 12.31 12.11
C LEU A 268 6.54 12.85 10.92
N LEU A 269 5.35 13.42 11.15
CA LEU A 269 4.57 14.03 10.07
C LEU A 269 5.33 15.14 9.36
N ARG A 270 5.96 16.05 10.11
CA ARG A 270 6.80 17.12 9.52
C ARG A 270 7.98 16.55 8.75
N TYR A 271 8.62 15.51 9.26
CA TYR A 271 9.71 14.83 8.58
C TYR A 271 9.26 14.22 7.25
N GLY A 272 8.14 13.48 7.25
CA GLY A 272 7.58 12.88 6.03
C GLY A 272 7.24 13.93 4.97
N PHE A 273 6.38 14.90 5.32
CA PHE A 273 5.95 15.94 4.38
C PHE A 273 7.08 16.86 3.91
N LYS A 274 8.16 17.01 4.68
CA LYS A 274 9.31 17.83 4.30
C LYS A 274 10.24 17.11 3.33
N ASN A 275 10.55 15.83 3.59
CA ASN A 275 11.65 15.14 2.92
C ASN A 275 11.20 14.19 1.80
N PHE A 276 9.92 13.83 1.76
CA PHE A 276 9.42 12.87 0.79
C PHE A 276 8.29 13.45 -0.06
N SER A 277 8.16 12.94 -1.27
CA SER A 277 7.07 13.18 -2.20
C SER A 277 6.56 11.85 -2.72
N THR A 278 5.26 11.79 -2.98
CA THR A 278 4.62 10.61 -3.58
C THR A 278 4.03 11.04 -4.90
N VAL A 279 4.55 10.48 -5.98
CA VAL A 279 4.25 10.88 -7.36
C VAL A 279 3.65 9.71 -8.13
N THR A 280 2.63 10.01 -8.91
CA THR A 280 2.12 9.09 -9.92
C THR A 280 2.98 9.26 -11.16
N VAL A 281 3.81 8.26 -11.44
CA VAL A 281 4.72 8.30 -12.60
C VAL A 281 4.00 7.83 -13.85
N ILE A 282 3.08 6.86 -13.69
CA ILE A 282 2.27 6.29 -14.76
C ILE A 282 0.87 6.02 -14.24
N MET A 283 -0.15 6.36 -15.02
CA MET A 283 -1.54 6.00 -14.79
C MET A 283 -1.89 4.69 -15.50
N GLU A 284 -2.92 4.02 -15.00
CA GLU A 284 -3.50 2.89 -15.72
C GLU A 284 -3.98 3.33 -17.11
N GLY A 285 -3.64 2.55 -18.14
CA GLY A 285 -4.00 2.86 -19.52
C GLY A 285 -3.03 3.81 -20.24
N ASP A 286 -2.02 4.37 -19.57
CA ASP A 286 -1.00 5.17 -20.23
C ASP A 286 -0.22 4.35 -21.25
N VAL A 287 0.08 4.95 -22.41
CA VAL A 287 0.94 4.35 -23.44
C VAL A 287 2.40 4.43 -23.00
N VAL A 288 2.99 3.30 -22.64
CA VAL A 288 4.37 3.21 -22.14
C VAL A 288 5.37 2.88 -23.26
N GLY A 289 4.92 2.26 -24.34
CA GLY A 289 5.77 1.91 -25.47
C GLY A 289 4.98 1.37 -26.66
N LYS A 290 5.70 0.89 -27.66
CA LYS A 290 5.14 0.29 -28.88
C LYS A 290 5.96 -0.94 -29.25
N VAL A 291 5.28 -1.99 -29.70
CA VAL A 291 5.90 -3.23 -30.17
C VAL A 291 5.53 -3.50 -31.62
N LYS A 292 6.51 -3.92 -32.43
CA LYS A 292 6.27 -4.30 -33.83
C LYS A 292 5.57 -5.66 -33.89
N VAL A 293 4.56 -5.78 -34.75
CA VAL A 293 3.85 -7.03 -35.01
C VAL A 293 4.25 -7.56 -36.37
N GLN A 294 5.07 -8.60 -36.39
CA GLN A 294 5.48 -9.28 -37.61
C GLN A 294 4.28 -9.91 -38.29
N ASN A 295 4.13 -9.61 -39.59
CA ASN A 295 2.99 -10.02 -40.40
C ASN A 295 1.64 -9.61 -39.79
N GLY A 296 1.62 -8.56 -38.96
CA GLY A 296 0.41 -8.05 -38.32
C GLY A 296 -0.28 -6.95 -39.10
N ASP A 297 -1.59 -6.85 -38.94
CA ASP A 297 -2.40 -5.68 -39.25
C ASP A 297 -3.18 -5.25 -38.00
N PRO A 298 -2.79 -4.15 -37.32
CA PRO A 298 -1.71 -3.22 -37.69
C PRO A 298 -0.29 -3.80 -37.53
N PRO A 299 0.73 -3.20 -38.17
CA PRO A 299 2.12 -3.67 -38.11
C PRO A 299 2.83 -3.34 -36.79
N ALA A 300 2.18 -2.62 -35.88
CA ALA A 300 2.65 -2.32 -34.54
C ALA A 300 1.46 -2.02 -33.62
N VAL A 301 1.62 -2.31 -32.34
CA VAL A 301 0.59 -2.09 -31.31
C VAL A 301 1.20 -1.31 -30.15
N ASP A 302 0.43 -0.36 -29.61
CA ASP A 302 0.81 0.39 -28.41
C ASP A 302 0.68 -0.49 -27.17
N LEU A 303 1.55 -0.26 -26.20
CA LEU A 303 1.59 -1.00 -24.95
C LEU A 303 1.11 -0.12 -23.79
N LEU A 304 0.02 -0.55 -23.17
CA LEU A 304 -0.63 0.18 -22.07
C LEU A 304 -0.20 -0.40 -20.71
N ALA A 305 -0.02 0.44 -19.71
CA ALA A 305 0.17 -0.01 -18.33
C ALA A 305 -1.14 -0.59 -17.75
N VAL A 306 -1.06 -1.79 -17.17
CA VAL A 306 -2.23 -2.46 -16.55
C VAL A 306 -2.60 -1.91 -15.17
N GLU A 307 -1.68 -1.20 -14.52
CA GLU A 307 -1.87 -0.63 -13.19
C GLU A 307 -1.07 0.68 -13.05
N PRO A 308 -1.49 1.59 -12.15
CA PRO A 308 -0.74 2.82 -11.92
C PRO A 308 0.59 2.55 -11.19
N LEU A 309 1.64 3.27 -11.61
CA LEU A 309 2.92 3.33 -10.92
C LEU A 309 2.98 4.56 -10.02
N VAL A 310 2.68 4.36 -8.75
CA VAL A 310 2.87 5.38 -7.72
C VAL A 310 4.13 5.07 -6.92
N ILE A 311 5.01 6.07 -6.80
CA ILE A 311 6.32 5.94 -6.15
C ILE A 311 6.48 7.01 -5.08
N THR A 312 7.01 6.62 -3.92
CA THR A 312 7.48 7.56 -2.91
C THR A 312 8.99 7.71 -3.02
N THR A 313 9.48 8.94 -3.09
CA THR A 313 10.91 9.24 -3.18
C THR A 313 11.27 10.41 -2.29
N ARG A 314 12.57 10.70 -2.16
CA ARG A 314 13.03 11.94 -1.54
C ARG A 314 12.69 13.11 -2.44
N LYS A 315 12.28 14.23 -1.84
CA LYS A 315 12.07 15.45 -2.61
C LYS A 315 13.34 15.88 -3.34
N GLY A 316 13.20 16.24 -4.61
CA GLY A 316 14.28 16.56 -5.53
C GLY A 316 14.80 15.37 -6.34
N MET A 317 14.29 14.15 -6.10
CA MET A 317 14.68 12.93 -6.82
C MET A 317 13.56 12.38 -7.72
N GLU A 318 12.50 13.17 -7.95
CA GLU A 318 11.33 12.77 -8.74
C GLU A 318 11.66 12.54 -10.22
N GLU A 319 12.63 13.28 -10.77
CA GLU A 319 13.05 13.14 -12.18
C GLU A 319 14.08 12.00 -12.38
N SER A 320 14.70 11.53 -11.30
CA SER A 320 15.76 10.52 -11.32
C SER A 320 15.25 9.10 -11.05
N ILE A 321 13.96 8.84 -11.27
CA ILE A 321 13.34 7.54 -11.01
C ILE A 321 13.84 6.52 -12.06
N PRO A 322 14.51 5.43 -11.63
CA PRO A 322 15.17 4.51 -12.56
C PRO A 322 14.18 3.51 -13.15
N LEU A 323 13.53 3.91 -14.25
CA LEU A 323 12.62 3.06 -15.02
C LEU A 323 13.31 2.43 -16.22
N ARG A 324 13.15 1.11 -16.37
CA ARG A 324 13.59 0.32 -17.53
C ARG A 324 12.39 -0.32 -18.20
N LYS A 325 12.33 -0.26 -19.53
CA LYS A 325 11.32 -0.95 -20.35
C LYS A 325 11.89 -2.28 -20.84
N GLU A 326 11.23 -3.37 -20.52
CA GLU A 326 11.52 -4.72 -21.01
C GLU A 326 10.46 -5.06 -22.08
N ILE A 327 10.65 -4.55 -23.30
CA ILE A 327 9.76 -4.73 -24.44
C ILE A 327 10.54 -5.49 -25.54
N PRO A 328 10.02 -6.61 -26.09
CA PRO A 328 10.67 -7.32 -27.18
C PRO A 328 10.72 -6.45 -28.44
N LEU A 329 11.72 -6.68 -29.30
CA LEU A 329 11.87 -5.93 -30.56
C LEU A 329 10.67 -6.12 -31.50
N SER A 330 10.08 -7.32 -31.48
CA SER A 330 8.90 -7.67 -32.27
C SER A 330 8.20 -8.91 -31.72
N VAL A 331 6.94 -9.06 -32.07
CA VAL A 331 6.05 -10.19 -31.74
C VAL A 331 5.34 -10.65 -33.00
N HIS A 332 4.81 -11.89 -33.03
CA HIS A 332 4.08 -12.42 -34.18
C HIS A 332 2.57 -12.21 -34.03
N ALA A 333 1.89 -11.92 -35.14
CA ALA A 333 0.42 -12.02 -35.20
C ALA A 333 -0.04 -13.49 -35.14
N PRO A 334 -1.26 -13.77 -34.64
CA PRO A 334 -2.24 -12.82 -34.13
C PRO A 334 -1.97 -12.39 -32.68
N ILE A 335 -2.32 -11.15 -32.37
CA ILE A 335 -2.29 -10.58 -31.01
C ILE A 335 -3.70 -10.13 -30.67
N SER A 336 -4.15 -10.44 -29.47
CA SER A 336 -5.39 -9.88 -28.93
C SER A 336 -5.08 -8.71 -27.99
N ARG A 337 -5.98 -7.72 -27.97
CA ARG A 337 -6.02 -6.68 -26.95
C ARG A 337 -5.93 -7.32 -25.57
N GLY A 338 -5.13 -6.74 -24.69
CA GLY A 338 -4.91 -7.28 -23.34
C GLY A 338 -3.82 -8.35 -23.25
N ASN A 339 -3.26 -8.84 -24.36
CA ASN A 339 -2.07 -9.70 -24.29
C ASN A 339 -0.90 -8.95 -23.64
N ILE A 340 -0.22 -9.58 -22.68
CA ILE A 340 0.97 -9.04 -22.03
C ILE A 340 2.14 -9.18 -23.00
N LEU A 341 2.71 -8.06 -23.43
CA LEU A 341 3.77 -8.00 -24.45
C LEU A 341 5.04 -7.31 -23.96
N GLY A 342 5.11 -6.91 -22.69
CA GLY A 342 6.31 -6.33 -22.11
C GLY A 342 6.13 -6.01 -20.64
N LYS A 343 7.18 -5.47 -20.02
CA LYS A 343 7.15 -5.01 -18.63
C LYS A 343 7.81 -3.66 -18.49
N LEU A 344 7.30 -2.85 -17.58
CA LEU A 344 8.02 -1.71 -17.05
C LEU A 344 8.59 -2.08 -15.69
N VAL A 345 9.89 -1.88 -15.51
CA VAL A 345 10.63 -2.27 -14.30
C VAL A 345 11.17 -1.02 -13.63
N LEU A 346 10.77 -0.81 -12.37
CA LEU A 346 11.42 0.12 -11.45
C LEU A 346 12.53 -0.66 -10.73
N GLU A 347 13.78 -0.27 -10.96
CA GLU A 347 14.94 -0.92 -10.35
C GLU A 347 16.09 0.09 -10.20
N GLY A 348 16.50 0.34 -8.97
CA GLY A 348 17.67 1.17 -8.67
C GLY A 348 17.82 1.42 -7.18
N GLU A 349 18.96 2.00 -6.79
CA GLU A 349 19.29 2.20 -5.39
C GLU A 349 18.25 3.09 -4.69
N GLY A 350 17.72 2.62 -3.56
CA GLY A 350 16.73 3.33 -2.77
C GLY A 350 15.27 3.21 -3.23
N PHE A 351 14.99 2.46 -4.31
CA PHE A 351 13.63 2.17 -4.78
C PHE A 351 13.26 0.70 -4.59
N PRO A 352 12.02 0.38 -4.18
CA PRO A 352 11.56 -1.01 -4.18
C PRO A 352 11.47 -1.52 -5.62
N THR A 353 11.97 -2.73 -5.87
CA THR A 353 11.82 -3.36 -7.18
C THR A 353 10.34 -3.59 -7.47
N ARG A 354 9.82 -2.98 -8.53
CA ARG A 354 8.42 -3.14 -8.97
C ARG A 354 8.37 -3.41 -10.46
N LYS A 355 7.48 -4.31 -10.88
CA LYS A 355 7.27 -4.66 -12.28
C LYS A 355 5.79 -4.47 -12.62
N ILE A 356 5.52 -3.74 -13.69
CA ILE A 356 4.18 -3.51 -14.22
C ILE A 356 4.11 -4.17 -15.58
N ASP A 357 3.12 -5.02 -15.78
CA ASP A 357 2.88 -5.65 -17.07
C ASP A 357 2.33 -4.62 -18.07
N LEU A 358 2.78 -4.74 -19.33
CA LEU A 358 2.35 -3.87 -20.42
C LEU A 358 1.54 -4.69 -21.42
N ILE A 359 0.32 -4.24 -21.71
CA ILE A 359 -0.64 -4.97 -22.54
C ILE A 359 -0.87 -4.32 -23.91
N ALA A 360 -1.20 -5.14 -24.89
CA ALA A 360 -1.63 -4.69 -26.22
C ALA A 360 -2.87 -3.79 -26.16
N SER A 361 -2.79 -2.59 -26.74
CA SER A 361 -3.92 -1.65 -26.81
C SER A 361 -5.06 -2.13 -27.71
N GLN A 362 -4.76 -2.96 -28.71
CA GLN A 362 -5.69 -3.44 -29.72
C GLN A 362 -5.27 -4.79 -30.30
N ASP A 363 -6.17 -5.41 -31.04
CA ASP A 363 -5.88 -6.63 -31.80
C ASP A 363 -4.96 -6.32 -32.97
N ALA A 364 -4.11 -7.28 -33.33
CA ALA A 364 -3.37 -7.32 -34.58
C ALA A 364 -3.50 -8.69 -35.21
N GLN A 365 -4.26 -8.78 -36.30
CA GLN A 365 -4.50 -10.03 -37.01
C GLN A 365 -3.37 -10.32 -37.99
N VAL A 366 -3.25 -11.57 -38.43
CA VAL A 366 -2.31 -11.90 -39.50
C VAL A 366 -2.73 -11.15 -40.76
N ARG A 367 -1.82 -10.35 -41.30
CA ARG A 367 -2.02 -9.56 -42.52
C ARG A 367 -2.37 -10.51 -43.67
N SER A 368 -3.58 -10.35 -44.21
CA SER A 368 -4.04 -11.12 -45.35
C SER A 368 -3.55 -10.50 -46.65
N TYR A 369 -2.82 -11.27 -47.46
CA TYR A 369 -2.44 -10.88 -48.81
C TYR A 369 -3.48 -11.26 -49.87
N ALA A 370 -4.59 -11.92 -49.47
CA ALA A 370 -5.60 -12.44 -50.42
C ALA A 370 -6.18 -11.32 -51.31
N ALA A 371 -6.42 -10.14 -50.75
CA ALA A 371 -6.89 -8.98 -51.51
C ALA A 371 -5.85 -8.52 -52.57
N TYR A 372 -4.56 -8.49 -52.21
CA TYR A 372 -3.49 -8.14 -53.15
C TYR A 372 -3.31 -9.20 -54.25
N TYR A 373 -3.45 -10.48 -53.90
CA TYR A 373 -3.44 -11.57 -54.88
C TYR A 373 -4.61 -11.46 -55.87
N LEU A 374 -5.82 -11.15 -55.40
CA LEU A 374 -6.99 -10.97 -56.25
C LEU A 374 -6.86 -9.74 -57.17
N ILE A 375 -6.36 -8.62 -56.65
CA ILE A 375 -6.08 -7.41 -57.46
C ILE A 375 -4.99 -7.72 -58.50
N GLY A 376 -3.91 -8.38 -58.11
CA GLY A 376 -2.85 -8.79 -59.02
C GLY A 376 -3.37 -9.69 -60.15
N MET A 377 -4.20 -10.69 -59.81
CA MET A 377 -4.87 -11.55 -60.78
C MET A 377 -5.79 -10.77 -61.73
N ALA A 378 -6.57 -9.81 -61.22
CA ALA A 378 -7.44 -8.97 -62.03
C ALA A 378 -6.66 -8.06 -62.99
N VAL A 379 -5.54 -7.47 -62.55
CA VAL A 379 -4.65 -6.66 -63.40
C VAL A 379 -4.02 -7.51 -64.50
N VAL A 380 -3.52 -8.71 -64.16
CA VAL A 380 -2.97 -9.65 -65.15
C VAL A 380 -4.04 -10.07 -66.15
N ALA A 381 -5.25 -10.43 -65.69
CA ALA A 381 -6.37 -10.78 -66.55
C ALA A 381 -6.78 -9.61 -67.47
N GLY A 382 -6.80 -8.37 -66.96
CA GLY A 382 -7.07 -7.17 -67.75
C GLY A 382 -6.01 -6.90 -68.81
N LEU A 383 -4.72 -7.08 -68.48
CA LEU A 383 -3.62 -6.96 -69.45
C LEU A 383 -3.70 -8.04 -70.53
N ILE A 384 -3.98 -9.29 -70.16
CA ILE A 384 -4.20 -10.39 -71.11
C ILE A 384 -5.39 -10.06 -72.02
N GLY A 385 -6.51 -9.61 -71.45
CA GLY A 385 -7.70 -9.18 -72.20
C GLY A 385 -7.41 -8.03 -73.17
N PHE A 386 -6.61 -7.05 -72.76
CA PHE A 386 -6.19 -5.93 -73.60
C PHE A 386 -5.29 -6.37 -74.77
N VAL A 387 -4.34 -7.28 -74.52
CA VAL A 387 -3.51 -7.87 -75.58
C VAL A 387 -4.36 -8.66 -76.56
N PHE A 388 -5.29 -9.49 -76.09
CA PHE A 388 -6.23 -10.21 -76.95
C PHE A 388 -7.12 -9.28 -77.78
N TRP A 389 -7.62 -8.19 -77.19
CA TRP A 389 -8.41 -7.19 -77.90
C TRP A 389 -7.60 -6.47 -78.99
N LYS A 390 -6.36 -6.09 -78.68
CA LYS A 390 -5.45 -5.40 -79.61
C LYS A 390 -5.00 -6.27 -80.79
N TYR A 391 -4.92 -7.58 -80.59
CA TYR A 391 -4.49 -8.56 -81.62
C TYR A 391 -5.65 -9.34 -82.26
N GLN A 392 -6.90 -8.94 -82.05
CA GLN A 392 -8.01 -9.53 -82.80
C GLN A 392 -7.87 -9.18 -84.30
N PRO A 393 -7.83 -10.17 -85.20
CA PRO A 393 -7.77 -9.91 -86.63
C PRO A 393 -9.05 -9.17 -87.05
N LEU A 394 -8.90 -8.02 -87.70
CA LEU A 394 -9.99 -7.25 -88.30
C LEU A 394 -10.82 -8.18 -89.20
N ARG A 395 -11.93 -8.67 -88.65
CA ARG A 395 -12.87 -9.51 -89.38
C ARG A 395 -13.52 -8.60 -90.42
N LYS A 396 -13.08 -8.72 -91.68
CA LYS A 396 -13.65 -8.02 -92.84
C LYS A 396 -15.17 -8.20 -92.82
N ARG A 397 -15.90 -7.12 -92.55
CA ARG A 397 -17.34 -7.02 -92.79
C ARG A 397 -17.56 -7.20 -94.29
N ARG A 398 -18.34 -8.21 -94.68
CA ARG A 398 -18.99 -8.30 -95.99
C ARG A 398 -20.34 -7.62 -95.91
#